data_AF-Q06JI0-F1
#
_entry.id   AF-Q06JI0-F1
#
_cell.length_a   1.000
_cell.length_b   1.000
_cell.length_c   1.000
_cell.angle_alpha   90.00
_cell.angle_beta   90.00
_cell.angle_gamma   90.00
#
_symmetry.space_group_name_H-M   'P 1'
#
loop_
_entity.id
_entity.type
_entity.pdbx_description
1 polymer ?
#
loop_
_entity_poly.entity_id
_entity_poly.type
_entity_poly.pdbx_seq_one_letter_code
_entity_poly.pdbx_strand_id
1 'polypeptide(L)'
;PNKLGGVIALVMSIAILFLMPLLHTNETQGLQFYPLNQVLFWYMVIMILLLTWIGARPVEAPYIITGQILTILYFSYYIINPLIIKLWDNMLNS
;
A
#
# COMPACT_ATOMS: atom_id res chain seq x y z
N PRO A 1 -13.73 -15.24 10.48
CA PRO A 1 -12.97 -15.32 9.21
C PRO A 1 -13.80 -15.99 8.11
N ASN A 2 -14.06 -15.29 7.00
CA ASN A 2 -14.82 -15.84 5.87
C ASN A 2 -13.85 -16.27 4.75
N LYS A 3 -13.93 -17.52 4.27
CA LYS A 3 -13.07 -18.05 3.20
C LYS A 3 -13.13 -17.19 1.93
N LEU A 4 -14.29 -16.58 1.64
CA LEU A 4 -14.47 -15.69 0.49
C LEU A 4 -13.67 -14.38 0.62
N GLY A 5 -13.58 -13.82 1.82
CA GLY A 5 -12.87 -12.56 2.05
C GLY A 5 -11.36 -12.69 1.77
N GLY A 6 -10.77 -13.84 2.10
CA GLY A 6 -9.36 -14.13 1.80
C GLY A 6 -9.08 -14.22 0.30
N VAL A 7 -9.97 -14.87 -0.47
CA VAL A 7 -9.83 -14.98 -1.93
C VAL A 7 -9.97 -13.61 -2.59
N ILE A 8 -10.95 -12.80 -2.16
CA ILE A 8 -11.15 -11.44 -2.67
C ILE A 8 -9.94 -10.57 -2.36
N ALA A 9 -9.40 -10.63 -1.13
CA ALA A 9 -8.20 -9.88 -0.75
C ALA A 9 -6.98 -10.26 -1.61
N LEU A 10 -6.82 -11.55 -1.93
CA LEU A 10 -5.75 -12.02 -2.79
C LEU A 10 -5.89 -11.48 -4.21
N VAL A 11 -7.07 -11.59 -4.83
CA VAL A 11 -7.31 -11.05 -6.17
C VAL A 11 -7.10 -9.53 -6.19
N MET A 12 -7.60 -8.82 -5.16
CA MET A 12 -7.39 -7.38 -5.03
C MET A 12 -5.92 -7.00 -4.88
N SER A 13 -5.11 -7.80 -4.18
CA SER A 13 -3.66 -7.52 -4.01
C SER A 13 -2.89 -7.56 -5.34
N ILE A 14 -3.34 -8.34 -6.32
CA ILE A 14 -2.74 -8.39 -7.65
C ILE A 14 -3.37 -7.30 -8.54
N ALA A 15 -4.70 -7.13 -8.46
CA ALA A 15 -5.43 -6.11 -9.21
C ALA A 15 -4.91 -4.69 -8.94
N ILE A 16 -4.45 -4.42 -7.72
CA ILE A 16 -3.95 -3.10 -7.32
C ILE A 16 -2.68 -2.68 -8.07
N LEU A 17 -1.91 -3.63 -8.62
CA LEU A 17 -0.76 -3.33 -9.47
C LEU A 17 -1.18 -2.71 -10.81
N PHE A 18 -2.34 -3.11 -11.36
CA PHE A 18 -2.90 -2.50 -12.57
C PHE A 18 -3.47 -1.10 -12.32
N LEU A 19 -3.88 -0.82 -11.08
CA LEU A 19 -4.29 0.51 -10.65
C LEU A 19 -3.10 1.45 -10.43
N MET A 20 -1.91 0.93 -10.13
CA MET A 20 -0.70 1.73 -9.87
C MET A 20 -0.39 2.75 -10.99
N PRO A 21 -0.32 2.39 -12.29
CA PRO A 21 -0.05 3.36 -13.35
C PRO A 21 -1.16 4.40 -13.53
N LEU A 22 -2.41 4.06 -13.18
CA LEU A 22 -3.54 5.00 -13.26
C LEU A 22 -3.58 5.98 -12.07
N LEU A 23 -3.07 5.55 -10.92
CA LEU A 23 -3.01 6.36 -9.69
C LEU A 23 -1.74 7.24 -9.63
N HIS A 24 -0.75 6.99 -10.49
CA HIS A 24 0.46 7.81 -10.60
C HIS A 24 0.21 9.03 -11.49
N THR A 25 -0.49 10.03 -10.95
CA THR A 25 -0.69 11.33 -11.61
C THR A 25 0.38 12.32 -11.17
N ASN A 26 1.66 12.00 -11.36
CA ASN A 26 2.71 12.99 -11.13
C ASN A 26 2.73 13.94 -12.34
N GLU A 27 2.45 15.21 -12.10
CA GLU A 27 2.42 16.29 -13.09
C GLU A 27 3.84 16.67 -13.58
N THR A 28 4.63 15.72 -14.11
CA THR A 28 5.92 15.91 -14.85
C THR A 28 7.25 15.64 -14.13
N GLN A 29 7.29 15.29 -12.83
CA GLN A 29 8.57 15.07 -12.12
C GLN A 29 8.71 13.65 -11.53
N GLY A 30 9.94 13.10 -11.58
CA GLY A 30 10.27 11.81 -10.99
C GLY A 30 10.20 11.82 -9.45
N LEU A 31 10.14 10.64 -8.83
CA LEU A 31 10.07 10.46 -7.37
C LEU A 31 11.15 11.23 -6.57
N GLN A 32 12.26 11.62 -7.23
CA GLN A 32 13.31 12.45 -6.64
C GLN A 32 12.80 13.79 -6.10
N PHE A 33 11.75 14.36 -6.70
CA PHE A 33 11.17 15.65 -6.31
C PHE A 33 10.04 15.54 -5.27
N TYR A 34 9.66 14.31 -4.89
CA TYR A 34 8.61 14.02 -3.91
C TYR A 34 9.19 13.27 -2.69
N PRO A 35 9.87 13.95 -1.76
CA PRO A 35 10.49 13.31 -0.59
C PRO A 35 9.49 12.53 0.27
N LEU A 36 8.24 13.02 0.41
CA LEU A 36 7.18 12.30 1.12
C LEU A 36 6.81 10.98 0.43
N ASN A 37 6.79 10.94 -0.90
CA ASN A 37 6.50 9.72 -1.65
C ASN A 37 7.62 8.69 -1.54
N GLN A 38 8.88 9.13 -1.42
CA GLN A 38 10.00 8.22 -1.19
C GLN A 38 9.85 7.49 0.15
N VAL A 39 9.47 8.21 1.21
CA VAL A 39 9.19 7.61 2.52
C VAL A 39 8.02 6.62 2.43
N LEU A 40 6.94 7.01 1.75
CA LEU A 40 5.78 6.16 1.52
C LEU A 40 6.15 4.89 0.73
N PHE A 41 7.01 5.00 -0.29
CA PHE A 41 7.51 3.84 -1.03
C PHE A 41 8.26 2.86 -0.13
N TRP A 42 9.19 3.34 0.70
CA TRP A 42 9.89 2.48 1.66
C TRP A 42 8.95 1.85 2.68
N TYR A 43 7.93 2.58 3.11
CA TYR A 43 6.87 2.03 3.94
C TYR A 43 6.16 0.86 3.26
N MET A 44 5.78 0.99 1.98
CA MET A 44 5.17 -0.10 1.20
C MET A 44 6.09 -1.33 1.14
N VAL A 45 7.40 -1.14 0.92
CA VAL A 45 8.37 -2.25 0.91
C VAL A 45 8.38 -2.98 2.25
N ILE A 46 8.42 -2.24 3.37
CA ILE A 46 8.36 -2.82 4.72
C ILE A 46 7.05 -3.59 4.92
N MET A 47 5.91 -3.06 4.47
CA MET A 47 4.62 -3.73 4.57
C MET A 47 4.58 -5.05 3.81
N ILE A 48 5.15 -5.12 2.60
CA ILE A 48 5.25 -6.36 1.81
C ILE A 48 6.13 -7.40 2.51
N LEU A 49 7.27 -6.96 3.09
CA LEU A 49 8.15 -7.86 3.85
C LEU A 49 7.45 -8.42 5.09
N LEU A 50 6.71 -7.59 5.84
CA LEU A 50 5.95 -8.01 7.01
C LEU A 50 4.78 -8.94 6.65
N LEU A 51 4.08 -8.68 5.55
CA LEU A 51 3.02 -9.57 5.03
C LEU A 51 3.57 -10.91 4.55
N THR A 52 4.76 -10.92 3.94
CA THR A 52 5.44 -12.16 3.56
C THR A 52 5.85 -12.95 4.80
N TRP A 53 6.38 -12.27 5.82
CA TRP A 53 6.76 -12.87 7.09
C TRP A 53 5.55 -13.46 7.83
N ILE A 54 4.43 -12.74 7.91
CA ILE A 54 3.23 -13.23 8.59
C ILE A 54 2.59 -14.41 7.85
N GLY A 55 2.69 -14.45 6.52
CA GLY A 55 2.20 -15.57 5.70
C GLY A 55 2.94 -16.89 5.96
N ALA A 56 4.17 -16.83 6.47
CA ALA A 56 4.95 -18.01 6.86
C ALA A 56 4.70 -18.47 8.31
N ARG A 57 3.93 -17.70 9.11
CA ARG A 57 3.63 -18.02 10.50
C ARG A 57 2.35 -18.86 10.63
N PRO A 58 2.23 -19.68 11.70
CA PRO A 58 1.01 -20.44 11.95
C PRO A 58 -0.19 -19.50 12.15
N VAL A 59 -1.36 -19.95 11.71
CA VAL A 59 -2.62 -19.18 11.80
C VAL A 59 -3.19 -19.29 13.22
N GLU A 60 -2.45 -18.73 14.18
CA GLU A 60 -2.77 -18.73 15.60
C GLU A 60 -2.69 -17.30 16.16
N ALA A 61 -3.30 -17.05 17.31
CA ALA A 61 -3.11 -15.78 18.01
C ALA A 61 -1.65 -15.70 18.51
N PRO A 62 -0.95 -14.56 18.39
CA PRO A 62 -1.43 -13.23 17.97
C PRO A 62 -1.33 -12.93 16.47
N TYR A 63 -0.77 -13.84 15.67
CA TYR A 63 -0.44 -13.61 14.25
C TYR A 63 -1.64 -13.29 13.36
N ILE A 64 -2.81 -13.82 13.68
CA ILE A 64 -4.06 -13.51 12.96
C ILE A 64 -4.37 -12.00 13.00
N ILE A 65 -4.27 -11.39 14.19
CA ILE A 65 -4.59 -9.97 14.39
C ILE A 65 -3.51 -9.12 13.71
N THR A 66 -2.25 -9.49 13.87
CA THR A 66 -1.13 -8.82 13.18
C THR A 66 -1.31 -8.84 11.67
N GLY A 67 -1.65 -9.99 11.10
CA GLY A 67 -1.91 -10.12 9.66
C GLY A 67 -3.06 -9.24 9.17
N GLN A 68 -4.17 -9.18 9.93
CA GLN A 68 -5.30 -8.31 9.61
C GLN A 68 -4.91 -6.83 9.61
N ILE A 69 -4.21 -6.37 10.65
CA ILE A 69 -3.73 -4.98 10.73
C ILE A 69 -2.79 -4.67 9.55
N LEU A 70 -1.84 -5.57 9.25
CA LEU A 70 -0.92 -5.39 8.13
C LEU A 70 -1.64 -5.32 6.79
N THR A 71 -2.68 -6.14 6.57
CA THR A 71 -3.47 -6.07 5.33
C THR A 71 -4.25 -4.77 5.18
N ILE A 72 -4.81 -4.24 6.28
CA ILE A 72 -5.52 -2.95 6.26
C ILE A 72 -4.55 -1.83 5.91
N LEU A 73 -3.38 -1.81 6.55
CA LEU A 73 -2.32 -0.84 6.29
C LEU A 73 -1.84 -0.91 4.83
N TYR A 74 -1.65 -2.12 4.29
CA TYR A 74 -1.26 -2.32 2.90
C TYR A 74 -2.28 -1.74 1.91
N PHE A 75 -3.57 -1.99 2.09
CA PHE A 75 -4.59 -1.40 1.20
C PHE A 75 -4.73 0.12 1.39
N SER A 76 -4.57 0.64 2.62
CA SER A 76 -4.63 2.08 2.87
C SER A 76 -3.53 2.87 2.15
N TYR A 77 -2.34 2.26 1.95
CA TYR A 77 -1.23 2.88 1.23
C TYR A 77 -1.65 3.36 -0.17
N TYR A 78 -2.37 2.53 -0.92
CA TYR A 78 -2.80 2.85 -2.28
C TYR A 78 -3.83 3.97 -2.36
N ILE A 79 -4.54 4.25 -1.27
CA ILE A 79 -5.46 5.40 -1.17
C ILE A 79 -4.69 6.66 -0.75
N ILE A 80 -3.75 6.53 0.19
CA ILE A 80 -2.99 7.67 0.73
C ILE A 80 -1.99 8.22 -0.29
N ASN A 81 -1.32 7.36 -1.05
CA ASN A 81 -0.29 7.76 -2.01
C ASN A 81 -0.75 8.80 -3.04
N PRO A 82 -1.87 8.62 -3.78
CA PRO A 82 -2.36 9.64 -4.73
C PRO A 82 -2.83 10.93 -4.02
N LEU A 83 -3.33 10.85 -2.78
CA LEU A 83 -3.70 12.04 -2.01
C LEU A 83 -2.47 12.90 -1.66
N ILE A 84 -1.38 12.25 -1.25
CA ILE A 84 -0.13 12.94 -0.90
C ILE A 84 0.50 13.58 -2.14
N ILE A 85 0.49 12.89 -3.29
CA ILE A 85 0.93 13.47 -4.58
C ILE A 85 0.16 14.75 -4.88
N LYS A 86 -1.18 14.67 -4.86
CA LYS A 86 -2.04 15.82 -5.17
C LYS A 86 -1.85 16.98 -4.19
N LEU A 87 -1.68 16.68 -2.90
CA LEU A 87 -1.39 17.70 -1.89
C LEU A 87 -0.05 18.40 -2.14
N TRP A 88 0.98 17.64 -2.49
CA TRP A 88 2.30 18.17 -2.81
C TRP A 88 2.29 19.02 -4.09
N ASP A 89 1.61 18.54 -5.14
CA ASP A 89 1.46 19.28 -6.39
C ASP A 89 0.72 20.61 -6.18
N ASN A 90 -0.31 20.61 -5.34
CA ASN A 90 -1.01 21.86 -4.97
C ASN A 90 -0.09 22.84 -4.22
N MET A 91 0.84 22.34 -3.39
CA MET A 91 1.81 23.19 -2.68
C MET A 91 2.91 23.73 -3.60
N LEU A 92 3.27 23.00 -4.65
CA LEU A 92 4.26 23.45 -5.63
C LEU A 92 3.67 24.45 -6.65
N ASN A 93 2.39 24.31 -6.97
CA ASN A 93 1.67 25.17 -7.93
C ASN A 93 0.99 26.39 -7.28
N SER A 94 1.10 26.57 -5.96
CA SER A 94 0.64 27.76 -5.21
C SER A 94 1.75 28.79 -5.05
#